data_AF-A0A831T712-F1
#
_entry.id   AF-A0A831T712-F1
#
_cell.length_a   1.000
_cell.length_b   1.000
_cell.length_c   1.000
_cell.angle_alpha   90.00
_cell.angle_beta   90.00
_cell.angle_gamma   90.00
#
_symmetry.space_group_name_H-M   'P 1'
#
loop_
_entity.id
_entity.type
_entity.pdbx_description
1 polymer ?
#
loop_
_entity_poly.entity_id
_entity_poly.type
_entity_poly.pdbx_seq_one_letter_code
_entity_poly.pdbx_strand_id
1 'polypeptide(L)'
;MLRNGFTPAVATCGGQLYVSPADGKLYRLNKQRDGWDEVGSVQKPRTVHRLVALGDTRLIVLGGASRAGNVAETEVVEPACCPTPMKAAAIDPNQQCYCPVMTSTLVDGESREVEYQGVKVKLCCAACLRKWNADPEAYLNAELLPQLKGKTLPTRSIAQVYCPVYRDRVVSAKDPSVVYQGQTIYFFNETAKQRFLADPEQYARPELLPQLKATR
;
A
#
# COMPACT_ATOMS: atom_id res chain seq x y z
N MET A 1 24.08 -13.22 18.40
CA MET A 1 23.04 -12.46 17.66
C MET A 1 23.04 -12.97 16.23
N LEU A 2 21.91 -13.44 15.71
CA LEU A 2 21.79 -13.74 14.28
C LEU A 2 21.84 -12.40 13.54
N ARG A 3 22.81 -12.22 12.63
CA ARG A 3 22.96 -10.97 11.88
C ARG A 3 21.95 -10.99 10.74
N ASN A 4 20.86 -10.22 10.85
CA ASN A 4 19.78 -10.18 9.84
C ASN A 4 20.24 -9.80 8.43
N GLY A 5 21.41 -9.18 8.28
CA GLY A 5 22.03 -8.90 6.97
C GLY A 5 22.79 -10.07 6.33
N PHE A 6 22.89 -11.23 7.00
CA PHE A 6 23.63 -12.38 6.48
C PHE A 6 22.69 -13.47 6.00
N THR A 7 22.74 -13.79 4.71
CA THR A 7 21.96 -14.86 4.04
C THR A 7 20.43 -14.75 4.16
N PRO A 8 19.81 -13.57 3.96
CA PRO A 8 18.36 -13.48 3.91
C PRO A 8 17.81 -14.17 2.65
N ALA A 9 16.64 -14.79 2.76
CA ALA A 9 15.93 -15.32 1.61
C ALA A 9 15.04 -14.22 1.01
N VAL A 10 14.92 -14.19 -0.31
CA VAL A 10 14.13 -13.20 -1.04
C VAL A 10 13.27 -13.90 -2.08
N ALA A 11 12.02 -13.46 -2.26
CA ALA A 11 11.13 -13.91 -3.31
C ALA A 11 10.14 -12.82 -3.73
N THR A 12 9.62 -12.93 -4.96
CA THR A 12 8.48 -12.13 -5.41
C THR A 12 7.20 -12.96 -5.33
N CYS A 13 6.13 -12.41 -4.75
CA CYS A 13 4.81 -13.04 -4.66
C CYS A 13 3.74 -11.97 -4.92
N GLY A 14 2.77 -12.22 -5.82
CA GLY A 14 1.73 -11.24 -6.16
C GLY A 14 2.28 -9.88 -6.63
N GLY A 15 3.43 -9.89 -7.32
CA GLY A 15 4.11 -8.67 -7.78
C GLY A 15 4.84 -7.86 -6.69
N GLN A 16 4.88 -8.34 -5.45
CA GLN A 16 5.56 -7.70 -4.32
C GLN A 16 6.86 -8.43 -3.97
N LEU A 17 7.87 -7.69 -3.49
CA LEU A 17 9.15 -8.24 -3.05
C LEU A 17 9.12 -8.54 -1.56
N TYR A 18 9.49 -9.75 -1.18
CA TYR A 18 9.56 -10.19 0.21
C TYR A 18 10.97 -10.61 0.60
N VAL A 19 11.34 -10.36 1.85
CA VAL A 19 12.60 -10.80 2.44
C VAL A 19 12.34 -11.45 3.81
N SER A 20 12.96 -12.61 4.05
CA SER A 20 12.99 -13.24 5.37
C SER A 20 14.44 -13.35 5.85
N PRO A 21 14.82 -12.56 6.87
CA PRO A 21 16.12 -12.66 7.51
C PRO A 21 16.13 -13.70 8.65
N ALA A 22 17.28 -13.79 9.30
CA ALA A 22 17.58 -14.83 10.28
C ALA A 22 16.75 -14.78 11.58
N ASP A 23 16.18 -13.62 11.93
CA ASP A 23 15.33 -13.44 13.11
C ASP A 23 13.95 -14.08 12.99
N GLY A 24 13.64 -14.65 11.83
CA GLY A 24 12.39 -15.33 11.56
C GLY A 24 11.24 -14.39 11.23
N LYS A 25 11.50 -13.11 10.95
CA LYS A 25 10.49 -12.20 10.43
C LYS A 25 10.35 -12.35 8.92
N LEU A 26 9.22 -11.89 8.40
CA LEU A 26 8.97 -11.73 6.99
C LEU A 26 8.65 -10.27 6.73
N TYR A 27 9.35 -9.68 5.77
CA TYR A 27 9.18 -8.30 5.38
C TYR A 27 8.78 -8.18 3.91
N ARG A 28 8.01 -7.13 3.59
CA ARG A 28 7.66 -6.74 2.23
C ARG A 28 8.29 -5.39 1.91
N LEU A 29 8.81 -5.21 0.70
CA LEU A 29 9.29 -3.90 0.26
C LEU A 29 8.13 -2.89 0.32
N ASN A 30 8.35 -1.76 0.97
CA ASN A 30 7.32 -0.73 1.07
C ASN A 30 7.07 -0.07 -0.31
N LYS A 31 5.95 0.65 -0.44
CA LYS A 31 5.56 1.28 -1.71
C LYS A 31 6.57 2.32 -2.20
N GLN A 32 7.22 3.02 -1.26
CA GLN A 32 8.26 4.03 -1.52
C GLN A 32 9.57 3.42 -2.03
N ARG A 33 9.76 2.10 -1.86
CA ARG A 33 10.97 1.34 -2.21
C ARG A 33 12.22 1.79 -1.46
N ASP A 34 12.05 2.35 -0.26
CA ASP A 34 13.12 2.82 0.62
C ASP A 34 13.16 2.10 1.97
N GLY A 35 12.26 1.14 2.20
CA GLY A 35 12.14 0.43 3.46
C GLY A 35 11.31 -0.84 3.36
N TRP A 36 11.03 -1.43 4.52
CA TRP A 36 10.44 -2.76 4.66
C TRP A 36 9.30 -2.76 5.68
N ASP A 37 8.13 -3.26 5.29
CA ASP A 37 6.99 -3.49 6.18
C ASP A 37 7.09 -4.91 6.76
N GLU A 38 6.95 -5.09 8.08
CA GLU A 38 6.85 -6.43 8.67
C GLU A 38 5.47 -7.02 8.39
N VAL A 39 5.42 -8.10 7.62
CA VAL A 39 4.19 -8.70 7.09
C VAL A 39 3.97 -10.12 7.60
N GLY A 40 4.76 -10.57 8.57
CA GLY A 40 4.57 -11.88 9.19
C GLY A 40 5.85 -12.42 9.79
N SER A 41 5.81 -13.70 10.14
CA SER A 41 6.94 -14.43 10.68
C SER A 41 6.90 -15.89 10.24
N VAL A 42 8.08 -16.51 10.26
CA VAL A 42 8.26 -17.94 10.16
C VAL A 42 8.26 -18.57 11.54
N GLN A 43 7.71 -19.78 11.68
CA GLN A 43 7.61 -20.47 12.96
C GLN A 43 8.98 -20.93 13.47
N LYS A 44 9.89 -21.28 12.56
CA LYS A 44 11.26 -21.68 12.88
C LYS A 44 12.24 -20.68 12.25
N PRO A 45 12.74 -19.70 13.02
CA PRO A 45 13.77 -18.78 12.57
C PRO A 45 15.00 -19.54 12.04
N ARG A 46 15.41 -19.20 10.82
CA ARG A 46 16.44 -19.95 10.09
C ARG A 46 17.19 -19.06 9.09
N THR A 47 18.43 -19.43 8.81
CA THR A 47 19.32 -18.79 7.82
C THR A 47 19.46 -19.67 6.59
N VAL A 48 20.00 -19.12 5.49
CA VAL A 48 20.28 -19.84 4.23
C VAL A 48 19.09 -20.66 3.68
N HIS A 49 17.88 -20.28 4.08
CA HIS A 49 16.65 -20.90 3.60
C HIS A 49 16.27 -20.32 2.22
N ARG A 50 15.32 -20.96 1.55
CA ARG A 50 14.75 -20.46 0.29
C ARG A 50 13.32 -20.01 0.52
N LEU A 51 12.95 -18.88 -0.08
CA LEU A 51 11.55 -18.47 -0.24
C LEU A 51 11.12 -18.76 -1.67
N VAL A 52 9.93 -19.35 -1.83
CA VAL A 52 9.33 -19.65 -3.13
C VAL A 52 7.87 -19.23 -3.11
N ALA A 53 7.40 -18.55 -4.14
CA ALA A 53 5.98 -18.21 -4.25
C ALA A 53 5.11 -19.45 -4.50
N LEU A 54 3.98 -19.51 -3.80
CA LEU A 54 2.92 -20.49 -3.98
C LEU A 54 1.64 -19.74 -4.40
N GLY A 55 1.53 -19.49 -5.71
CA GLY A 55 0.53 -18.58 -6.25
C GLY A 55 0.85 -17.12 -5.92
N ASP A 56 -0.18 -16.28 -5.90
CA ASP A 56 -0.02 -14.83 -5.76
C ASP A 56 -0.05 -14.33 -4.30
N THR A 57 -0.45 -15.18 -3.35
CA THR A 57 -0.75 -14.76 -1.98
C THR A 57 0.06 -15.47 -0.90
N ARG A 58 0.88 -16.47 -1.24
CA ARG A 58 1.57 -17.31 -0.25
C ARG A 58 3.01 -17.58 -0.63
N LEU A 59 3.84 -17.82 0.39
CA LEU A 59 5.24 -18.18 0.26
C LEU A 59 5.49 -19.53 0.93
N ILE A 60 6.38 -20.33 0.36
CA ILE A 60 6.93 -21.54 0.98
C ILE A 60 8.36 -21.24 1.41
N VAL A 61 8.67 -21.57 2.65
CA VAL A 61 10.02 -21.54 3.20
C VAL A 61 10.58 -22.96 3.15
N LEU A 62 11.74 -23.12 2.50
CA LEU A 62 12.38 -24.41 2.29
C LEU A 62 13.75 -24.45 2.93
N GLY A 63 14.01 -25.50 3.71
CA GLY A 63 15.34 -25.81 4.25
C GLY A 63 15.89 -24.75 5.18
N GLY A 64 17.22 -24.65 5.22
CA GLY A 64 17.96 -23.68 6.02
C GLY A 64 18.55 -24.26 7.30
N ALA A 65 19.24 -23.40 8.04
CA ALA A 65 19.88 -23.75 9.31
C ALA A 65 19.36 -22.87 10.45
N SER A 66 19.01 -23.52 11.56
CA SER A 66 18.63 -22.89 12.82
C SER A 66 19.70 -23.12 13.88
N ARG A 67 19.50 -22.58 15.09
CA ARG A 67 20.40 -22.88 16.24
C ARG A 67 20.35 -24.35 16.67
N ALA A 68 19.27 -25.06 16.35
CA ALA A 68 19.11 -26.48 16.66
C ALA A 68 19.66 -27.40 15.56
N GLY A 69 20.23 -26.83 14.48
CA GLY A 69 20.72 -27.57 13.33
C GLY A 69 19.91 -27.30 12.06
N ASN A 70 20.11 -28.15 11.05
CA ASN A 70 19.44 -28.05 9.76
C ASN A 70 17.94 -28.27 9.90
N VAL A 71 17.14 -27.46 9.22
CA VAL A 71 15.68 -27.55 9.27
C VAL A 71 15.19 -28.29 8.03
N ALA A 72 14.63 -29.48 8.21
CA ALA A 72 14.12 -30.30 7.12
C ALA A 72 12.67 -29.94 6.74
N GLU A 73 11.90 -29.36 7.67
CA GLU A 73 10.49 -29.07 7.44
C GLU A 73 10.30 -27.79 6.61
N THR A 74 9.33 -27.88 5.71
CA THR A 74 8.79 -26.77 4.95
C THR A 74 7.66 -26.09 5.71
N GLU A 75 7.55 -24.78 5.60
CA GLU A 75 6.42 -24.02 6.14
C GLU A 75 5.83 -23.13 5.06
N VAL A 76 4.52 -22.96 5.07
CA VAL A 76 3.81 -22.00 4.23
C VAL A 76 3.53 -20.77 5.08
N VAL A 77 3.94 -19.61 4.59
CA VAL A 77 3.65 -18.32 5.18
C VAL A 77 2.70 -17.57 4.25
N GLU A 78 1.62 -17.07 4.82
CA GLU A 78 0.71 -16.17 4.14
C GLU A 78 1.03 -14.75 4.60
N PRO A 79 1.69 -13.91 3.78
CA PRO A 79 2.09 -12.59 4.21
C PRO A 79 0.84 -11.75 4.51
N ALA A 80 0.78 -11.20 5.72
CA ALA A 80 -0.27 -10.30 6.12
C ALA A 80 -0.26 -9.09 5.18
N CYS A 81 -1.44 -8.77 4.68
CA CYS A 81 -1.59 -7.64 3.79
C CYS A 81 -1.39 -6.31 4.54
N CYS A 82 -1.63 -6.29 5.87
CA CYS A 82 -1.32 -5.22 6.83
C CYS A 82 -0.26 -5.64 7.86
N PRO A 83 0.63 -4.74 8.32
CA PRO A 83 1.49 -4.99 9.47
C PRO A 83 0.69 -4.77 10.77
N THR A 84 0.14 -5.84 11.33
CA THR A 84 -0.20 -5.92 12.77
C THR A 84 -0.33 -7.40 13.17
N PRO A 85 -0.08 -7.76 14.45
CA PRO A 85 0.06 -9.14 14.85
C PRO A 85 -1.33 -9.75 15.04
N MET A 86 -1.87 -10.44 14.03
CA MET A 86 -3.07 -11.26 14.20
C MET A 86 -2.71 -12.73 14.14
N LYS A 87 -3.08 -13.44 15.22
CA LYS A 87 -3.24 -14.89 15.25
C LYS A 87 -3.93 -15.34 13.97
N ALA A 88 -3.43 -16.45 13.42
CA ALA A 88 -3.95 -17.17 12.27
C ALA A 88 -5.49 -17.21 12.25
N ALA A 89 -6.10 -16.26 11.56
CA ALA A 89 -7.50 -16.27 11.17
C ALA A 89 -7.49 -15.91 9.69
N ALA A 90 -8.14 -16.77 8.90
CA ALA A 90 -8.13 -16.80 7.45
C ALA A 90 -8.07 -15.40 6.82
N ILE A 91 -7.08 -15.18 5.95
CA ILE A 91 -6.95 -13.97 5.15
C ILE A 91 -8.15 -13.92 4.20
N ASP A 92 -9.02 -12.92 4.37
CA ASP A 92 -10.08 -12.64 3.42
C ASP A 92 -9.44 -12.04 2.16
N PRO A 93 -9.58 -12.65 0.97
CA PRO A 93 -9.06 -12.07 -0.28
C PRO A 93 -9.69 -10.70 -0.62
N ASN A 94 -10.78 -10.33 0.04
CA ASN A 94 -11.41 -9.01 -0.04
C ASN A 94 -10.96 -8.05 1.07
N GLN A 95 -9.93 -8.39 1.84
CA GLN A 95 -9.44 -7.52 2.90
C GLN A 95 -8.68 -6.32 2.32
N GLN A 96 -9.14 -5.12 2.70
CA GLN A 96 -8.43 -3.88 2.42
C GLN A 96 -7.23 -3.73 3.34
N CYS A 97 -6.10 -3.34 2.76
CA CYS A 97 -4.83 -3.29 3.50
C CYS A 97 -4.19 -1.91 3.56
N TYR A 98 -4.55 -1.03 2.62
CA TYR A 98 -4.09 0.34 2.56
C TYR A 98 -5.26 1.32 2.61
N CYS A 99 -5.02 2.52 3.11
CA CYS A 99 -6.00 3.60 3.09
C CYS A 99 -6.19 4.09 1.64
N PRO A 100 -7.44 4.22 1.13
CA PRO A 100 -7.71 4.71 -0.22
C PRO A 100 -7.37 6.20 -0.38
N VAL A 101 -7.34 6.95 0.72
CA VAL A 101 -6.96 8.38 0.73
C VAL A 101 -5.44 8.55 0.79
N MET A 102 -4.78 7.81 1.69
CA MET A 102 -3.32 7.80 1.86
C MET A 102 -2.78 6.41 1.48
N THR A 103 -2.45 6.24 0.22
CA THR A 103 -2.27 4.93 -0.45
C THR A 103 -1.00 4.18 -0.07
N SER A 104 -0.18 4.73 0.83
CA SER A 104 0.95 4.04 1.46
C SER A 104 0.78 3.84 2.96
N THR A 105 -0.33 4.30 3.54
CA THR A 105 -0.62 4.10 4.96
C THR A 105 -1.48 2.87 5.13
N LEU A 106 -1.06 1.99 6.03
CA LEU A 106 -1.73 0.73 6.29
C LEU A 106 -2.93 0.95 7.20
N VAL A 107 -3.95 0.12 7.04
CA VAL A 107 -5.12 0.12 7.92
C VAL A 107 -5.05 -1.05 8.90
N ASP A 108 -5.43 -0.80 10.13
CA ASP A 108 -5.31 -1.70 11.27
C ASP A 108 -6.57 -1.67 12.14
N GLY A 109 -6.50 -2.20 13.36
CA GLY A 109 -7.62 -2.20 14.31
C GLY A 109 -7.99 -0.82 14.86
N GLU A 110 -7.09 0.17 14.78
CA GLU A 110 -7.34 1.54 15.24
C GLU A 110 -7.87 2.45 14.13
N SER A 111 -7.86 1.97 12.89
CA SER A 111 -8.35 2.68 11.73
C SER A 111 -9.86 2.95 11.81
N ARG A 112 -10.28 4.06 11.22
CA ARG A 112 -11.69 4.46 11.15
C ARG A 112 -12.39 3.71 10.03
N GLU A 113 -13.64 3.33 10.24
CA GLU A 113 -14.42 2.59 9.26
C GLU A 113 -15.56 3.48 8.72
N VAL A 114 -15.86 3.32 7.43
CA VAL A 114 -17.01 3.94 6.77
C VAL A 114 -17.72 2.90 5.92
N GLU A 115 -19.03 2.98 5.83
CA GLU A 115 -19.82 2.10 4.99
C GLU A 115 -20.17 2.79 3.67
N TYR A 116 -19.90 2.12 2.55
CA TYR A 116 -20.27 2.59 1.21
C TYR A 116 -20.89 1.44 0.44
N GLN A 117 -22.14 1.61 -0.02
CA GLN A 117 -22.90 0.59 -0.74
C GLN A 117 -22.92 -0.79 -0.03
N GLY A 118 -23.09 -0.81 1.29
CA GLY A 118 -23.10 -2.03 2.10
C GLY A 118 -21.72 -2.68 2.30
N VAL A 119 -20.64 -1.96 1.98
CA VAL A 119 -19.26 -2.45 2.09
C VAL A 119 -18.49 -1.57 3.06
N LYS A 120 -17.78 -2.19 3.99
CA LYS A 120 -16.93 -1.49 4.96
C LYS A 120 -15.59 -1.13 4.34
N VAL A 121 -15.23 0.14 4.43
CA VAL A 121 -13.96 0.71 3.99
C VAL A 121 -13.24 1.28 5.21
N LYS A 122 -11.96 0.94 5.37
CA LYS A 122 -11.12 1.44 6.46
C LYS A 122 -10.29 2.64 6.01
N LEU A 123 -10.07 3.58 6.92
CA LEU A 123 -9.35 4.83 6.72
C LEU A 123 -8.41 5.03 7.89
N CYS A 124 -7.14 5.32 7.61
CA CYS A 124 -6.10 5.36 8.64
C CYS A 124 -6.26 6.49 9.68
N CYS A 125 -7.03 7.55 9.40
CA CYS A 125 -7.20 8.65 10.36
C CYS A 125 -8.52 9.43 10.17
N ALA A 126 -8.86 10.25 11.17
CA ALA A 126 -10.06 11.10 11.15
C ALA A 126 -10.05 12.14 10.02
N ALA A 127 -8.88 12.61 9.59
CA ALA A 127 -8.76 13.52 8.44
C ALA A 127 -9.18 12.83 7.13
N CYS A 128 -8.77 11.57 6.93
CA CYS A 128 -9.21 10.76 5.80
C CYS A 128 -10.71 10.51 5.83
N LEU A 129 -11.29 10.26 7.02
CA LEU A 129 -12.75 10.11 7.17
C LEU A 129 -13.51 11.36 6.73
N ARG A 130 -13.07 12.55 7.14
CA ARG A 130 -13.69 13.82 6.69
C ARG A 130 -13.60 13.99 5.18
N LYS A 131 -12.44 13.68 4.58
CA LYS A 131 -12.25 13.76 3.13
C LYS A 131 -13.13 12.76 2.39
N TRP A 132 -13.21 11.52 2.85
CA TRP A 132 -14.09 10.50 2.30
C TRP A 132 -15.55 10.95 2.33
N ASN A 133 -16.03 11.45 3.48
CA ASN A 133 -17.42 11.92 3.60
C ASN A 133 -17.73 13.12 2.71
N ALA A 134 -16.73 13.93 2.36
CA ALA A 134 -16.91 15.08 1.48
C ALA A 134 -17.02 14.70 -0.01
N ASP A 135 -16.29 13.66 -0.44
CA ASP A 135 -16.30 13.17 -1.82
C ASP A 135 -15.85 11.69 -1.88
N PRO A 136 -16.74 10.72 -1.58
CA PRO A 136 -16.37 9.32 -1.48
C PRO A 136 -15.99 8.72 -2.83
N GLU A 137 -16.60 9.20 -3.91
CA GLU A 137 -16.39 8.71 -5.28
C GLU A 137 -14.96 8.94 -5.74
N ALA A 138 -14.32 10.01 -5.26
CA ALA A 138 -12.91 10.29 -5.50
C ALA A 138 -11.94 9.31 -4.84
N TYR A 139 -12.39 8.33 -4.05
CA TYR A 139 -11.50 7.37 -3.36
C TYR A 139 -11.84 5.91 -3.68
N LEU A 140 -12.81 5.67 -4.57
CA LEU A 140 -13.18 4.33 -5.00
C LEU A 140 -12.15 3.79 -6.00
N ASN A 141 -11.26 2.92 -5.53
CA ASN A 141 -10.28 2.22 -6.36
C ASN A 141 -10.35 0.73 -6.08
N ALA A 142 -10.69 -0.07 -7.10
CA ALA A 142 -10.83 -1.53 -7.00
C ALA A 142 -9.53 -2.27 -6.66
N GLU A 143 -8.35 -1.67 -6.87
CA GLU A 143 -7.06 -2.24 -6.46
C GLU A 143 -6.84 -2.11 -4.95
N LEU A 144 -7.23 -0.97 -4.37
CA LEU A 144 -7.06 -0.69 -2.94
C LEU A 144 -8.24 -1.19 -2.12
N LEU A 145 -9.42 -1.29 -2.75
CA LEU A 145 -10.67 -1.74 -2.16
C LEU A 145 -11.11 -3.03 -2.88
N PRO A 146 -10.41 -4.17 -2.66
CA PRO A 146 -10.77 -5.45 -3.29
C PRO A 146 -12.22 -5.85 -2.98
N GLN A 147 -12.76 -5.46 -1.82
CA GLN A 147 -14.16 -5.68 -1.45
C GLN A 147 -15.20 -4.96 -2.34
N LEU A 148 -14.76 -4.04 -3.19
CA LEU A 148 -15.62 -3.36 -4.18
C LEU A 148 -15.47 -3.94 -5.60
N LYS A 149 -14.59 -4.92 -5.82
CA LYS A 149 -14.45 -5.57 -7.12
C LYS A 149 -15.78 -6.24 -7.53
N GLY A 150 -16.29 -5.87 -8.70
CA GLY A 150 -17.57 -6.37 -9.23
C GLY A 150 -18.78 -5.49 -8.96
N LYS A 151 -18.66 -4.39 -8.19
CA LYS A 151 -19.70 -3.37 -8.07
C LYS A 151 -19.56 -2.30 -9.15
N THR A 152 -20.68 -1.71 -9.56
CA THR A 152 -20.69 -0.56 -10.47
C THR A 152 -20.23 0.69 -9.72
N LEU A 153 -18.97 1.07 -9.92
CA LEU A 153 -18.38 2.26 -9.30
C LEU A 153 -18.61 3.50 -10.18
N PRO A 154 -18.99 4.65 -9.59
CA PRO A 154 -19.06 5.91 -10.33
C PRO A 154 -17.68 6.29 -10.85
N THR A 155 -17.67 6.96 -12.01
CA THR A 155 -16.43 7.49 -12.58
C THR A 155 -16.03 8.74 -11.81
N ARG A 156 -14.74 8.87 -11.49
CA ARG A 156 -14.20 10.05 -10.81
C ARG A 156 -14.51 11.32 -11.60
N SER A 157 -14.83 12.38 -10.88
CA SER A 157 -15.08 13.73 -11.43
C SER A 157 -13.83 14.39 -12.03
N ILE A 158 -12.63 13.93 -11.65
CA ILE A 158 -11.34 14.46 -12.10
C ILE A 158 -10.42 13.34 -12.59
N ALA A 159 -9.67 13.62 -13.67
CA ALA A 159 -8.64 12.72 -14.19
C ALA A 159 -7.41 12.62 -13.29
N GLN A 160 -7.11 13.67 -12.52
CA GLN A 160 -6.01 13.68 -11.57
C GLN A 160 -6.34 12.76 -10.37
N VAL A 161 -5.50 11.75 -10.16
CA VAL A 161 -5.66 10.81 -9.05
C VAL A 161 -4.83 11.26 -7.84
N TYR A 162 -3.57 11.63 -8.04
CA TYR A 162 -2.62 11.90 -6.97
C TYR A 162 -2.25 13.37 -6.84
N CYS A 163 -1.85 13.77 -5.64
CA CYS A 163 -1.27 15.10 -5.42
C CYS A 163 0.14 15.18 -6.02
N PRO A 164 0.48 16.26 -6.76
CA PRO A 164 1.80 16.40 -7.39
C PRO A 164 2.94 16.53 -6.37
N VAL A 165 2.65 17.08 -5.19
CA VAL A 165 3.61 17.22 -4.07
C VAL A 165 3.66 15.94 -3.22
N TYR A 166 2.50 15.39 -2.84
CA TYR A 166 2.40 14.17 -2.03
C TYR A 166 1.87 13.01 -2.87
N ARG A 167 2.78 12.28 -3.51
CA ARG A 167 2.46 11.27 -4.55
C ARG A 167 1.71 10.04 -4.04
N ASP A 168 1.69 9.84 -2.73
CA ASP A 168 0.96 8.79 -2.04
C ASP A 168 -0.49 9.17 -1.72
N ARG A 169 -0.87 10.44 -1.87
CA ARG A 169 -2.18 10.96 -1.44
C ARG A 169 -3.11 11.20 -2.63
N VAL A 170 -4.31 10.65 -2.53
CA VAL A 170 -5.37 10.84 -3.52
C VAL A 170 -6.04 12.19 -3.29
N VAL A 171 -6.33 12.90 -4.39
CA VAL A 171 -7.01 14.20 -4.37
C VAL A 171 -8.42 14.08 -4.91
N SER A 172 -9.30 15.01 -4.54
CA SER A 172 -10.67 15.13 -5.04
C SER A 172 -10.95 16.49 -5.68
N ALA A 173 -12.11 16.63 -6.33
CA ALA A 173 -12.54 17.90 -6.92
C ALA A 173 -12.86 18.98 -5.86
N LYS A 174 -13.02 18.58 -4.60
CA LYS A 174 -13.30 19.46 -3.45
C LYS A 174 -12.04 19.96 -2.75
N ASP A 175 -10.88 19.48 -3.18
CA ASP A 175 -9.60 19.87 -2.60
C ASP A 175 -9.10 21.21 -3.15
N PRO A 176 -8.18 21.89 -2.43
CA PRO A 176 -7.55 23.12 -2.90
C PRO A 176 -6.94 22.95 -4.30
N SER A 177 -7.12 23.93 -5.17
CA SER A 177 -6.62 23.90 -6.54
C SER A 177 -6.02 25.22 -7.00
N VAL A 178 -5.29 25.17 -8.12
CA VAL A 178 -4.75 26.32 -8.84
C VAL A 178 -4.85 26.09 -10.34
N VAL A 179 -5.01 27.17 -11.12
CA VAL A 179 -4.90 27.12 -12.58
C VAL A 179 -3.43 27.31 -12.96
N TYR A 180 -2.87 26.33 -13.66
CA TYR A 180 -1.50 26.36 -14.18
C TYR A 180 -1.51 25.87 -15.62
N GLN A 181 -0.91 26.65 -16.54
CA GLN A 181 -0.92 26.35 -17.98
C GLN A 181 -2.34 26.10 -18.55
N GLY A 182 -3.33 26.84 -18.07
CA GLY A 182 -4.73 26.71 -18.49
C GLY A 182 -5.49 25.52 -17.91
N GLN A 183 -4.85 24.69 -17.08
CA GLN A 183 -5.45 23.51 -16.47
C GLN A 183 -5.54 23.63 -14.95
N THR A 184 -6.62 23.11 -14.38
CA THR A 184 -6.81 23.07 -12.93
C THR A 184 -6.05 21.90 -12.32
N ILE A 185 -5.14 22.19 -11.40
CA ILE A 185 -4.37 21.20 -10.62
C ILE A 185 -4.87 21.20 -9.18
N TYR A 186 -5.18 20.02 -8.66
CA TYR A 186 -5.70 19.81 -7.31
C TYR A 186 -4.60 19.34 -6.34
N PHE A 187 -4.71 19.71 -5.07
CA PHE A 187 -3.71 19.45 -4.03
C PHE A 187 -4.34 18.90 -2.76
N PHE A 188 -3.67 17.96 -2.11
CA PHE A 188 -4.21 17.33 -0.91
C PHE A 188 -4.54 18.31 0.24
N ASN A 189 -3.75 19.39 0.36
CA ASN A 189 -3.94 20.45 1.34
C ASN A 189 -3.34 21.78 0.85
N GLU A 190 -3.59 22.86 1.60
CA GLU A 190 -3.09 24.20 1.27
C GLU A 190 -1.56 24.26 1.27
N THR A 191 -0.88 23.53 2.16
CA THR A 191 0.59 23.47 2.18
C THR A 191 1.17 22.93 0.88
N ALA A 192 0.57 21.89 0.30
CA ALA A 192 0.98 21.34 -1.00
C ALA A 192 0.77 22.36 -2.12
N LYS A 193 -0.35 23.09 -2.10
CA LYS A 193 -0.62 24.17 -3.05
C LYS A 193 0.44 25.27 -2.96
N GLN A 194 0.80 25.71 -1.75
CA GLN A 194 1.82 26.74 -1.55
C GLN A 194 3.21 26.28 -2.02
N ARG A 195 3.58 25.02 -1.78
CA ARG A 195 4.83 24.43 -2.30
C ARG A 195 4.87 24.38 -3.82
N PHE A 196 3.75 24.01 -4.44
CA PHE A 196 3.63 24.02 -5.89
C PHE A 196 3.79 25.44 -6.45
N LEU A 197 3.18 26.45 -5.84
CA LEU A 197 3.31 27.84 -6.28
C LEU A 197 4.74 28.38 -6.15
N ALA A 198 5.51 27.90 -5.16
CA ALA A 198 6.90 28.31 -4.97
C ALA A 198 7.85 27.75 -6.04
N ASP A 199 7.60 26.52 -6.51
CA ASP A 199 8.39 25.88 -7.58
C ASP A 199 7.50 24.98 -8.46
N PRO A 200 6.72 25.54 -9.41
CA PRO A 200 5.79 24.76 -10.20
C PRO A 200 6.48 23.73 -11.10
N GLU A 201 7.66 24.06 -11.64
CA GLU A 201 8.38 23.20 -12.60
C GLU A 201 8.85 21.90 -11.95
N GLN A 202 9.25 21.94 -10.66
CA GLN A 202 9.64 20.75 -9.91
C GLN A 202 8.49 19.72 -9.77
N TYR A 203 7.26 20.21 -9.64
CA TYR A 203 6.08 19.40 -9.30
C TYR A 203 5.14 19.13 -10.49
N ALA A 204 5.17 19.95 -11.54
CA ALA A 204 4.31 19.85 -12.72
C ALA A 204 4.75 18.73 -13.69
N ARG A 205 4.83 17.50 -13.18
CA ARG A 205 5.27 16.32 -13.96
C ARG A 205 4.13 15.78 -14.84
N PRO A 206 4.30 15.69 -16.18
CA PRO A 206 3.26 15.19 -17.08
C PRO A 206 2.83 13.74 -16.81
N GLU A 207 3.66 12.94 -16.14
CA GLU A 207 3.31 11.56 -15.74
C GLU A 207 2.26 11.53 -14.62
N LEU A 208 2.25 12.53 -13.74
CA LEU A 208 1.34 12.62 -12.60
C LEU A 208 0.11 13.49 -12.89
N LEU A 209 0.24 14.42 -13.84
CA LEU A 209 -0.79 15.36 -14.23
C LEU A 209 -1.22 15.08 -15.67
N PRO A 210 -2.11 14.09 -15.89
CA PRO A 210 -2.55 13.74 -17.24
C PRO A 210 -3.20 14.92 -17.97
N GLN A 211 -3.78 15.88 -17.24
CA GLN A 211 -4.37 17.09 -17.80
C GLN A 211 -3.34 18.06 -18.41
N LEU A 212 -2.06 17.99 -18.02
CA LEU A 212 -0.99 18.82 -18.59
C LEU A 212 -0.37 18.23 -19.86
N LYS A 213 -0.76 17.01 -20.27
CA LYS A 213 -0.29 16.46 -21.54
C LYS A 213 -0.82 17.32 -22.67
N ALA A 214 0.09 18.05 -23.31
CA ALA A 214 -0.22 18.92 -24.43
C ALA A 214 -1.02 18.17 -25.48
N THR A 215 -2.14 18.76 -25.88
CA THR A 215 -2.84 18.50 -27.13
C THR A 215 -1.80 18.48 -28.24
N ARG A 216 -1.54 17.31 -28.83
CA ARG A 216 -0.91 17.21 -30.14
C ARG A 216 -1.98 17.36 -31.20
#